data_AF-A0A433Q7R9-F1
#
_entry.id   AF-A0A433Q7R9-F1
#
_cell.length_a   1.000
_cell.length_b   1.000
_cell.length_c   1.000
_cell.angle_alpha   90.00
_cell.angle_beta   90.00
_cell.angle_gamma   90.00
#
_symmetry.space_group_name_H-M   'P 1'
#
loop_
_entity.id
_entity.type
_entity.pdbx_description
1 polymer ?
#
loop_
_entity_poly.entity_id
_entity_poly.type
_entity_poly.pdbx_seq_one_letter_code
_entity_poly.pdbx_strand_id
1 'polypeptide(L)'
;MSVRVGSMFPSPDRPSSKLLPLVSLKLAQAIDEELMSPAGAFSIDQLMELGTGFSVAQAVARVYSCEMHSRVLICCGPGLVAARHLHHFGYRPSIFYPKQSNKDLYQASIQ
;
A
#
# COMPACT_ATOMS: atom_id res chain seq x y z
N MET A 1 -33.79 5.74 -2.81
CA MET A 1 -32.97 5.09 -3.85
C MET A 1 -31.61 4.77 -3.25
N SER A 2 -31.45 3.53 -2.77
CA SER A 2 -30.25 3.06 -2.06
C SER A 2 -29.30 2.48 -3.09
N VAL A 3 -28.22 3.19 -3.43
CA VAL A 3 -27.14 2.60 -4.23
C VAL A 3 -26.36 1.69 -3.28
N ARG A 4 -26.61 0.37 -3.36
CA ARG A 4 -25.77 -0.63 -2.70
C ARG A 4 -24.43 -0.64 -3.43
N VAL A 5 -23.38 -0.09 -2.82
CA VAL A 5 -21.99 -0.40 -3.18
C VAL A 5 -21.70 -1.81 -2.65
N GLY A 6 -22.28 -2.82 -3.29
CA GLY A 6 -22.12 -4.21 -2.92
C GLY A 6 -21.83 -5.04 -4.17
N SER A 7 -20.55 -5.11 -4.56
CA SER A 7 -19.98 -6.19 -5.40
C SER A 7 -18.57 -5.95 -5.93
N MET A 8 -17.90 -4.81 -5.65
CA MET A 8 -16.64 -4.51 -6.36
C MET A 8 -15.49 -5.50 -6.08
N PHE A 9 -15.54 -6.27 -4.99
CA PHE A 9 -14.53 -7.30 -4.73
C PHE A 9 -15.16 -8.56 -4.12
N PRO A 10 -15.00 -9.74 -4.74
CA PRO A 10 -15.39 -11.00 -4.11
C PRO A 10 -14.62 -11.18 -2.80
N SER A 11 -15.32 -11.66 -1.77
CA SER A 11 -14.69 -12.13 -0.53
C SER A 11 -13.60 -13.13 -0.92
N PRO A 12 -12.33 -12.96 -0.51
CA PRO A 12 -11.34 -13.99 -0.72
C PRO A 12 -11.82 -15.22 0.04
N ASP A 13 -12.11 -16.30 -0.69
CA ASP A 13 -12.25 -17.62 -0.11
C ASP A 13 -11.05 -17.83 0.81
N ARG A 14 -11.32 -18.19 2.06
CA ARG A 14 -10.29 -18.38 3.09
C ARG A 14 -9.25 -19.36 2.53
N PRO A 15 -8.00 -18.94 2.26
CA PRO A 15 -7.00 -19.87 1.77
C PRO A 15 -6.77 -20.96 2.82
N SER A 16 -6.49 -22.16 2.34
CA SER A 16 -6.16 -23.37 3.10
C SER A 16 -5.40 -23.11 4.41
N SER A 17 -5.73 -23.89 5.44
CA SER A 17 -5.27 -23.88 6.86
C SER A 17 -3.75 -23.93 7.14
N LYS A 18 -2.88 -23.60 6.17
CA LYS A 18 -1.45 -23.47 6.40
C LYS A 18 -1.17 -22.12 7.06
N LEU A 19 -0.61 -22.16 8.26
CA LEU A 19 -0.06 -20.97 8.92
C LEU A 19 1.11 -20.44 8.09
N LEU A 20 1.07 -19.16 7.74
CA LEU A 20 2.19 -18.49 7.09
C LEU A 20 3.31 -18.29 8.12
N PRO A 21 4.57 -18.69 7.82
CA PRO A 21 5.67 -18.47 8.73
C PRO A 21 6.01 -16.98 8.84
N LEU A 22 6.31 -16.52 10.06
CA LEU A 22 6.83 -15.18 10.30
C LEU A 22 8.30 -15.12 9.89
N VAL A 23 8.68 -14.04 9.22
CA VAL A 23 10.01 -13.84 8.64
C VAL A 23 10.85 -12.98 9.59
N SER A 24 12.12 -13.33 9.81
CA SER A 24 13.04 -12.49 10.60
C SER A 24 13.52 -11.28 9.79
N LEU A 25 14.00 -10.23 10.46
CA LEU A 25 14.52 -9.04 9.78
C LEU A 25 15.58 -9.38 8.72
N LYS A 26 16.54 -10.24 9.07
CA LYS A 26 17.62 -10.65 8.17
C LYS A 26 17.10 -11.39 6.93
N LEU A 27 16.09 -12.23 7.12
CA LEU A 27 15.48 -12.96 6.00
C LEU A 27 14.62 -12.05 5.12
N ALA A 28 13.90 -11.10 5.70
CA ALA A 28 13.15 -10.10 4.95
C ALA A 28 14.06 -9.24 4.07
N GLN A 29 15.21 -8.80 4.60
CA GLN A 29 16.22 -8.07 3.83
C GLN A 29 16.79 -8.89 2.67
N ALA A 30 17.08 -10.18 2.91
CA ALA A 30 17.58 -11.07 1.85
C ALA A 30 16.53 -11.27 0.73
N ILE A 31 15.26 -11.35 1.08
CA ILE A 31 14.15 -11.43 0.11
C ILE A 31 14.08 -10.14 -0.71
N ASP A 32 14.18 -8.97 -0.06
CA ASP A 32 14.18 -7.68 -0.76
C ASP A 32 15.36 -7.60 -1.76
N GLU A 33 16.56 -8.01 -1.33
CA GLU A 33 17.76 -8.06 -2.19
C GLU A 33 17.59 -9.02 -3.37
N GLU A 34 17.00 -10.20 -3.15
CA GLU A 34 16.75 -11.19 -4.19
C GLU A 34 15.72 -10.68 -5.23
N LEU A 35 14.64 -10.05 -4.78
CA LEU A 35 13.61 -9.48 -5.65
C LEU A 35 14.14 -8.37 -6.56
N MET A 36 15.08 -7.57 -6.05
CA MET A 36 15.74 -6.50 -6.79
C MET A 36 16.98 -6.96 -7.56
N SER A 37 17.39 -8.22 -7.40
CA SER A 37 18.51 -8.80 -8.15
C SER A 37 18.13 -9.03 -9.62
N PRO A 38 19.11 -9.28 -10.51
CA PRO A 38 18.83 -9.65 -11.90
C PRO A 38 17.93 -10.89 -12.05
N ALA A 39 17.86 -11.76 -11.03
CA ALA A 39 17.00 -12.93 -11.02
C ALA A 39 15.53 -12.59 -10.74
N GLY A 40 15.26 -11.61 -9.88
CA GLY A 40 13.91 -11.13 -9.57
C GLY A 40 13.41 -10.05 -10.54
N ALA A 41 14.32 -9.24 -11.08
CA ALA A 41 14.09 -8.20 -12.09
C ALA A 41 12.99 -7.17 -11.76
N PHE A 42 12.59 -7.05 -10.48
CA PHE A 42 11.64 -6.04 -10.04
C PHE A 42 12.36 -4.71 -9.80
N SER A 43 11.80 -3.62 -10.34
CA SER A 43 12.27 -2.29 -9.99
C SER A 43 11.75 -1.87 -8.61
N ILE A 44 12.50 -1.00 -7.93
CA ILE A 44 12.08 -0.40 -6.65
C ILE A 44 10.72 0.28 -6.79
N ASP A 45 10.49 0.98 -7.90
CA ASP A 45 9.23 1.69 -8.16
C ASP A 45 8.05 0.72 -8.25
N GLN A 46 8.23 -0.45 -8.89
CA GLN A 46 7.18 -1.47 -9.00
C GLN A 46 6.82 -2.05 -7.64
N LEU A 47 7.83 -2.35 -6.80
CA LEU A 47 7.61 -2.90 -5.47
C LEU A 47 6.98 -1.87 -4.53
N MET A 48 7.37 -0.60 -4.63
CA MET A 48 6.77 0.48 -3.86
C MET A 48 5.31 0.73 -4.26
N GLU A 49 5.02 0.75 -5.57
CA GLU A 49 3.68 0.95 -6.14
C GLU A 49 2.70 -0.16 -5.71
N LEU A 50 3.07 -1.41 -5.98
CA LEU A 50 2.20 -2.58 -5.75
C LEU A 50 2.17 -2.99 -4.28
N GLY A 51 3.34 -3.09 -3.65
CA GLY A 51 3.50 -3.70 -2.33
C GLY A 51 3.07 -2.78 -1.20
N THR A 52 3.49 -1.51 -1.23
CA THR A 52 3.23 -0.58 -0.12
C THR A 52 2.07 0.36 -0.37
N GLY A 53 1.84 0.76 -1.63
CA GLY A 53 0.81 1.72 -1.98
C GLY A 53 -0.56 1.09 -2.14
N PHE A 54 -0.70 0.25 -3.16
CA PHE A 54 -1.99 -0.32 -3.54
C PHE A 54 -2.53 -1.29 -2.48
N SER A 55 -1.68 -2.19 -1.96
CA SER A 55 -2.07 -3.17 -0.93
C SER A 55 -2.61 -2.50 0.35
N VAL A 56 -1.93 -1.47 0.84
CA VAL A 56 -2.35 -0.73 2.05
C VAL A 56 -3.66 0.02 1.79
N ALA A 57 -3.78 0.71 0.65
CA ALA A 57 -5.01 1.41 0.31
C ALA A 57 -6.21 0.45 0.20
N GLN A 58 -6.00 -0.75 -0.35
CA GLN A 58 -7.04 -1.77 -0.46
C GLN A 58 -7.45 -2.33 0.91
N ALA A 59 -6.48 -2.58 1.80
CA ALA A 59 -6.77 -3.01 3.16
C ALA A 59 -7.58 -1.95 3.93
N VAL A 60 -7.21 -0.68 3.82
CA VAL A 60 -7.95 0.43 4.43
C VAL A 60 -9.36 0.54 3.87
N ALA A 61 -9.51 0.50 2.54
CA ALA A 61 -10.82 0.60 1.88
C ALA A 61 -11.76 -0.58 2.21
N ARG A 62 -11.21 -1.72 2.63
CA ARG A 62 -11.98 -2.88 3.06
C ARG A 62 -12.45 -2.79 4.50
N VAL A 63 -11.62 -2.26 5.40
CA VAL A 63 -11.91 -2.20 6.84
C VAL A 63 -12.70 -0.95 7.20
N TYR A 64 -12.38 0.17 6.55
CA TYR A 64 -13.02 1.46 6.75
C TYR A 64 -13.73 1.84 5.47
N SER A 65 -14.99 2.27 5.56
CA SER A 65 -15.72 2.83 4.42
C SER A 65 -15.39 4.31 4.25
N CYS A 66 -15.23 4.76 3.00
CA CYS A 66 -14.94 6.15 2.67
C CYS A 66 -16.09 7.11 3.04
N GLU A 67 -17.33 6.61 3.12
CA GLU A 67 -18.51 7.40 3.50
C GLU A 67 -18.46 7.88 4.95
N MET A 68 -17.92 7.05 5.85
CA MET A 68 -17.85 7.34 7.28
C MET A 68 -16.47 7.87 7.70
N HIS A 69 -15.41 7.41 7.02
CA HIS A 69 -14.02 7.68 7.38
C HIS A 69 -13.24 8.29 6.22
N SER A 70 -13.77 9.39 5.66
CA SER A 70 -13.17 10.04 4.49
C SER A 70 -11.81 10.67 4.76
N ARG A 71 -11.51 11.11 5.99
CA ARG A 71 -10.26 11.81 6.34
C ARG A 71 -9.23 10.83 6.89
N VAL A 72 -8.06 10.77 6.27
CA VAL A 72 -6.98 9.86 6.68
C VAL A 72 -5.71 10.67 6.89
N LEU A 73 -5.05 10.53 8.04
CA LEU A 73 -3.73 11.10 8.27
C LEU A 73 -2.67 10.02 8.01
N ILE A 74 -1.71 10.32 7.13
CA ILE A 74 -0.62 9.42 6.77
C ILE A 74 0.66 10.04 7.32
N CYS A 75 1.18 9.44 8.40
CA CYS A 75 2.46 9.81 8.99
C CYS A 75 3.53 8.91 8.41
N CYS A 76 4.29 9.40 7.44
CA CYS A 76 5.23 8.57 6.70
C CYS A 76 6.60 9.22 6.52
N GLY A 77 7.62 8.37 6.41
CA GLY A 77 8.87 8.70 5.73
C GLY A 77 8.66 8.52 4.21
N PRO A 78 9.15 7.44 3.59
CA PRO A 78 9.01 7.18 2.15
C PRO A 78 7.61 6.70 1.65
N GLY A 79 6.55 6.77 2.47
CA GLY A 79 5.26 6.08 2.25
C GLY A 79 4.19 6.81 1.43
N LEU A 80 4.60 7.60 0.43
CA LEU A 80 3.71 8.53 -0.29
C LEU A 80 2.73 7.83 -1.24
N VAL A 81 3.09 6.66 -1.73
CA VAL A 81 2.31 5.89 -2.71
C VAL A 81 0.91 5.52 -2.19
N ALA A 82 0.79 5.16 -0.91
CA ALA A 82 -0.50 4.80 -0.31
C ALA A 82 -1.48 5.98 -0.29
N ALA A 83 -0.98 7.21 -0.12
CA ALA A 83 -1.81 8.41 -0.13
C ALA A 83 -2.51 8.61 -1.48
N ARG A 84 -1.78 8.42 -2.58
CA ARG A 84 -2.32 8.54 -3.94
C ARG A 84 -3.44 7.53 -4.21
N HIS A 85 -3.22 6.26 -3.86
CA HIS A 85 -4.27 5.24 -4.03
C HIS A 85 -5.50 5.50 -3.16
N LEU A 86 -5.31 5.96 -1.91
CA LEU A 86 -6.42 6.37 -1.06
C LEU A 86 -7.20 7.55 -1.65
N HIS A 87 -6.51 8.51 -2.26
CA HIS A 87 -7.17 9.61 -2.97
C HIS A 87 -8.05 9.09 -4.12
N HIS A 88 -7.53 8.18 -4.95
CA HIS A 88 -8.30 7.53 -6.01
C HIS A 88 -9.49 6.71 -5.51
N PHE A 89 -9.41 6.16 -4.29
CA PHE A 89 -10.53 5.44 -3.66
C PHE A 89 -11.57 6.36 -3.01
N GLY A 90 -11.44 7.69 -3.14
CA GLY A 90 -12.39 8.68 -2.64
C GLY A 90 -12.11 9.18 -1.23
N TYR A 91 -10.94 8.83 -0.65
CA TYR A 91 -10.50 9.40 0.62
C TYR A 91 -9.87 10.78 0.43
N ARG A 92 -9.78 11.51 1.54
CA ARG A 92 -9.09 12.79 1.71
C ARG A 92 -7.87 12.59 2.60
N PRO A 93 -6.78 12.03 2.06
CA PRO A 93 -5.54 11.84 2.81
C PRO A 93 -4.89 13.20 3.12
N SER A 94 -4.30 13.30 4.30
CA SER A 94 -3.40 14.38 4.73
C SER A 94 -2.05 13.75 5.04
N ILE A 95 -0.96 14.30 4.53
CA ILE A 95 0.36 13.71 4.65
C ILE A 95 1.18 14.50 5.67
N PHE A 96 1.74 13.81 6.66
CA PHE A 96 2.74 14.35 7.56
C PHE A 96 4.10 13.71 7.25
N TYR A 97 4.99 14.48 6.62
CA TYR A 97 6.32 14.03 6.20
C TYR A 97 7.42 14.92 6.83
N PRO A 98 7.87 14.61 8.06
CA PRO A 98 8.72 15.51 8.84
C PRO A 98 10.16 15.62 8.34
N LYS A 99 10.68 14.61 7.63
CA LYS A 99 12.05 14.61 7.10
C LYS A 99 12.04 14.17 5.65
N GLN A 100 11.97 15.17 4.76
CA GLN A 100 11.97 14.93 3.32
C GLN A 100 13.39 14.59 2.86
N SER A 101 13.60 13.38 2.34
CA SER A 101 14.87 13.04 1.69
C SER A 101 14.85 13.47 0.22
N ASN A 102 15.95 14.05 -0.26
CA ASN A 102 16.06 14.67 -1.58
C ASN A 102 16.27 13.65 -2.73
N LYS A 103 15.74 12.43 -2.59
CA LYS A 103 15.85 11.40 -3.63
C LYS A 103 14.68 11.55 -4.60
N ASP A 104 14.98 11.69 -5.89
CA ASP A 104 14.00 11.93 -6.97
C ASP A 104 12.85 10.90 -7.00
N LEU A 105 13.13 9.66 -6.57
CA LEU A 105 12.15 8.56 -6.48
C LEU A 105 10.91 8.92 -5.63
N TYR A 106 11.04 9.81 -4.63
CA TYR A 106 9.93 10.17 -3.76
C TYR A 106 9.01 11.24 -4.34
N GLN A 107 9.51 12.09 -5.25
CA GLN A 107 8.68 13.15 -5.84
C GLN A 107 7.68 12.60 -6.86
N ALA A 108 8.05 11.56 -7.62
CA ALA A 108 7.15 10.90 -8.57
C ALA A 108 5.91 10.25 -7.91
N SER A 109 5.98 9.97 -6.61
CA SER A 109 4.88 9.36 -5.85
C SER A 109 3.83 10.35 -5.34
N ILE A 110 4.03 11.67 -5.53
CA ILE A 110 3.16 12.76 -5.02
C ILE A 110 2.26 13.36 -6.12
N GLN A 111 2.31 12.87 -7.37
CA GLN A 111 1.45 13.35 -8.44
C GLN A 111 0.02 12.78 -8.38
#